data_AF-A0A423W3R3-F1
#
_entry.id   AF-A0A423W3R3-F1
#
_cell.length_a   1.000
_cell.length_b   1.000
_cell.length_c   1.000
_cell.angle_alpha   90.00
_cell.angle_beta   90.00
_cell.angle_gamma   90.00
#
_symmetry.space_group_name_H-M   'P 1'
#
loop_
_entity.id
_entity.type
_entity.pdbx_description
1 polymer ?
#
loop_
_entity_poly.entity_id
_entity_poly.type
_entity_poly.pdbx_seq_one_letter_code
_entity_poly.pdbx_strand_id
1 'polypeptide(L)'
;MASFYNNITAIPPGTNPNGLLEAIQKNNAASLATQAGRHDEAIALHREALAAKVRDHGDESVHAALSFNSLGESYLAVGRLREAGECFAEAAREIRLKGADKGQTMCGCEDCSTPGGAMLTWQKLKACGACRSVFYCSAACQKKDWTSRHKPLCKRHTTSRTSTSSTG
;
A
#
# COMPACT_ATOMS: atom_id res chain seq x y z
N MET A 1 -4.21 20.82 -28.52
CA MET A 1 -3.81 21.21 -27.14
C MET A 1 -4.98 21.37 -26.16
N ALA A 2 -6.20 21.73 -26.59
CA ALA A 2 -7.37 21.83 -25.70
C ALA A 2 -7.90 20.47 -25.17
N SER A 3 -7.77 19.38 -25.95
CA SER A 3 -8.30 18.06 -25.60
C SER A 3 -7.53 17.35 -24.48
N PHE A 4 -6.26 17.69 -24.23
CA PHE A 4 -5.48 17.07 -23.17
C PHE A 4 -5.91 17.63 -21.81
N TYR A 5 -6.12 18.96 -21.73
CA TYR A 5 -6.59 19.64 -20.53
C TYR A 5 -8.02 19.23 -20.10
N ASN A 6 -8.93 19.01 -21.05
CA ASN A 6 -10.30 18.57 -20.76
C ASN A 6 -10.41 17.14 -20.19
N ASN A 7 -9.36 16.33 -20.32
CA ASN A 7 -9.34 14.95 -19.84
C ASN A 7 -8.70 14.80 -18.44
N ILE A 8 -7.90 15.79 -18.01
CA ILE A 8 -7.30 15.84 -16.67
C ILE A 8 -8.27 16.41 -15.62
N THR A 9 -9.31 17.12 -16.06
CA THR A 9 -10.34 17.73 -15.20
C THR A 9 -11.64 16.94 -15.14
N ALA A 10 -11.74 15.83 -15.89
CA ALA A 10 -12.92 14.98 -15.87
C ALA A 10 -12.97 14.20 -14.56
N ILE A 11 -13.76 14.72 -13.60
CA ILE A 11 -14.07 14.04 -12.35
C ILE A 11 -14.92 12.79 -12.69
N PRO A 12 -14.49 11.57 -12.32
CA PRO A 12 -15.28 10.37 -12.57
C PRO A 12 -16.70 10.52 -11.99
N PRO A 13 -17.74 10.04 -12.68
CA PRO A 13 -19.11 10.13 -12.17
C PRO A 13 -19.22 9.40 -10.82
N GLY A 14 -19.66 10.11 -9.78
CA GLY A 14 -19.75 9.61 -8.40
C GLY A 14 -18.68 10.16 -7.46
N THR A 15 -17.62 10.78 -7.97
CA THR A 15 -16.59 11.42 -7.13
C THR A 15 -17.10 12.77 -6.61
N ASN A 16 -17.06 13.00 -5.30
CA ASN A 16 -17.34 14.32 -4.74
C ASN A 16 -16.19 15.27 -5.13
N PRO A 17 -16.43 16.34 -5.92
CA PRO A 17 -15.39 17.27 -6.37
C PRO A 17 -14.61 17.92 -5.22
N ASN A 18 -15.25 18.05 -4.06
CA ASN A 18 -14.66 18.62 -2.85
C ASN A 18 -14.22 17.55 -1.85
N GLY A 19 -14.60 16.28 -2.04
CA GLY A 19 -14.34 15.19 -1.09
C GLY A 19 -12.86 14.90 -0.90
N LEU A 20 -12.08 14.95 -1.98
CA LEU A 20 -10.62 14.83 -1.90
C LEU A 20 -9.98 16.02 -1.16
N LEU A 21 -10.45 17.24 -1.41
CA LEU A 21 -9.95 18.43 -0.74
C LEU A 21 -10.25 18.39 0.77
N GLU A 22 -11.48 18.03 1.15
CA GLU A 22 -11.87 17.82 2.55
C GLU A 22 -11.01 16.73 3.22
N ALA A 23 -10.75 15.62 2.53
CA ALA A 23 -9.90 14.56 3.05
C ALA A 23 -8.45 15.01 3.24
N ILE A 24 -7.91 15.83 2.33
CA ILE A 24 -6.57 16.43 2.47
C ILE A 24 -6.54 17.38 3.67
N GLN A 25 -7.55 18.23 3.82
CA GLN A 25 -7.66 19.14 4.97
C GLN A 25 -7.70 18.39 6.30
N LYS A 26 -8.50 17.32 6.39
CA LYS A 26 -8.54 16.45 7.58
C LYS A 26 -7.19 15.79 7.86
N ASN A 27 -6.49 15.32 6.82
CA ASN A 27 -5.16 14.73 6.98
C ASN A 27 -4.14 15.75 7.54
N ASN A 28 -4.19 17.00 7.06
CA ASN A 28 -3.32 18.06 7.54
C ASN A 28 -3.68 18.47 8.99
N ALA A 29 -4.97 18.56 9.30
CA ALA A 29 -5.44 18.83 10.67
C ALA A 29 -4.99 17.73 11.65
N ALA A 30 -5.01 16.47 11.20
CA ALA A 30 -4.52 15.34 11.99
C ALA A 30 -3.01 15.41 12.26
N SER A 31 -2.21 15.83 11.26
CA SER A 31 -0.77 16.07 11.46
C SER A 31 -0.51 17.19 12.47
N LEU A 32 -1.29 18.27 12.44
CA LEU A 32 -1.20 19.34 13.44
C LEU A 32 -1.64 18.87 14.84
N ALA A 33 -2.71 18.08 14.93
CA ALA A 33 -3.15 17.47 16.19
C ALA A 33 -2.07 16.55 16.78
N THR A 34 -1.38 15.77 15.94
CA THR A 34 -0.24 14.92 16.34
C THR A 34 0.89 15.77 16.93
N GLN A 35 1.28 16.85 16.25
CA GLN A 35 2.33 17.77 16.74
C GLN A 35 1.95 18.44 18.07
N ALA A 36 0.66 18.66 18.29
CA ALA A 36 0.13 19.20 19.54
C ALA A 36 -0.08 18.14 20.64
N GLY A 37 0.31 16.88 20.42
CA GLY A 37 0.10 15.77 21.37
C GLY A 37 -1.35 15.30 21.49
N ARG A 38 -2.26 15.80 20.66
CA ARG A 38 -3.68 15.42 20.62
C ARG A 38 -3.86 14.17 19.76
N HIS A 39 -3.32 13.05 20.23
CA HIS A 39 -3.20 11.84 19.42
C HIS A 39 -4.53 11.16 19.06
N ASP A 40 -5.50 11.15 19.97
CA ASP A 40 -6.82 10.56 19.69
C ASP A 40 -7.58 11.32 18.59
N GLU A 41 -7.48 12.66 18.62
CA GLU A 41 -8.04 13.52 17.57
C GLU A 41 -7.33 13.29 16.23
N ALA A 42 -6.01 13.17 16.23
CA ALA A 42 -5.25 12.85 15.02
C ALA A 42 -5.68 11.52 14.40
N ILE A 43 -5.84 10.47 15.22
CA ILE A 43 -6.29 9.15 14.76
C ILE A 43 -7.70 9.24 14.15
N ALA A 44 -8.62 9.96 14.79
CA ALA A 44 -9.97 10.15 14.28
C ALA A 44 -9.96 10.86 12.91
N LEU A 45 -9.22 11.98 12.80
CA LEU A 45 -9.12 12.75 11.56
C LEU A 45 -8.44 11.97 10.43
N HIS A 46 -7.38 11.20 10.71
CA HIS A 46 -6.76 10.32 9.70
C HIS A 46 -7.70 9.20 9.25
N ARG A 47 -8.53 8.64 10.14
CA ARG A 47 -9.57 7.66 9.78
C ARG A 47 -10.64 8.26 8.88
N GLU A 48 -11.12 9.46 9.20
CA GLU A 48 -12.10 10.14 8.36
C GLU A 48 -11.54 10.48 6.97
N ALA A 49 -10.28 10.94 6.91
CA ALA A 49 -9.59 11.20 5.66
C ALA A 49 -9.43 9.92 4.82
N LEU A 50 -9.07 8.81 5.45
CA LEU A 50 -8.96 7.51 4.79
C LEU A 50 -10.32 7.05 4.25
N ALA A 51 -11.37 7.08 5.07
CA ALA A 51 -12.71 6.66 4.67
C ALA A 51 -13.24 7.45 3.48
N ALA A 52 -13.00 8.77 3.45
CA ALA A 52 -13.37 9.60 2.31
C ALA A 52 -12.63 9.20 1.03
N LYS A 53 -11.30 8.99 1.12
CA LYS A 53 -10.48 8.62 -0.04
C LYS A 53 -10.79 7.22 -0.56
N VAL A 54 -11.06 6.26 0.33
CA VAL A 54 -11.49 4.90 -0.04
C VAL A 54 -12.84 4.95 -0.76
N ARG A 55 -13.81 5.70 -0.23
CA ARG A 55 -15.14 5.84 -0.84
C ARG A 55 -15.04 6.46 -2.25
N ASP A 56 -14.24 7.52 -2.41
CA ASP A 56 -14.23 8.32 -3.63
C ASP A 56 -13.28 7.75 -4.70
N HIS A 57 -12.23 7.02 -4.30
CA HIS A 57 -11.16 6.58 -5.20
C HIS A 57 -10.83 5.08 -5.12
N GLY A 58 -11.48 4.32 -4.24
CA GLY A 58 -11.14 2.93 -3.97
C GLY A 58 -10.03 2.80 -2.91
N ASP A 59 -10.02 1.63 -2.25
CA ASP A 59 -8.97 1.30 -1.27
C ASP A 59 -7.61 1.10 -1.94
N GLU A 60 -7.60 0.83 -3.26
CA GLU A 60 -6.44 0.65 -4.11
C GLU A 60 -5.77 1.93 -4.62
N SER A 61 -6.34 3.07 -4.29
CA SER A 61 -5.83 4.35 -4.74
C SER A 61 -4.54 4.77 -4.03
N VAL A 62 -3.73 5.59 -4.71
CA VAL A 62 -2.57 6.26 -4.10
C VAL A 62 -3.01 7.15 -2.93
N HIS A 63 -4.21 7.72 -3.02
CA HIS A 63 -4.75 8.56 -1.97
C HIS A 63 -5.03 7.74 -0.71
N ALA A 64 -5.64 6.56 -0.84
CA ALA A 64 -5.84 5.63 0.27
C ALA A 64 -4.51 5.16 0.88
N ALA A 65 -3.53 4.77 0.04
CA ALA A 65 -2.22 4.33 0.50
C ALA A 65 -1.49 5.38 1.37
N LEU A 66 -1.51 6.65 0.96
CA LEU A 66 -0.92 7.74 1.75
C LEU A 66 -1.63 7.94 3.09
N SER A 67 -2.97 7.81 3.11
CA SER A 67 -3.74 7.93 4.36
C SER A 67 -3.56 6.73 5.29
N PHE A 68 -3.41 5.52 4.77
CA PHE A 68 -3.02 4.36 5.56
C PHE A 68 -1.65 4.57 6.22
N ASN A 69 -0.66 5.10 5.50
CA ASN A 69 0.64 5.41 6.08
C ASN A 69 0.53 6.43 7.23
N SER A 70 -0.19 7.54 7.02
CA SER A 70 -0.37 8.56 8.06
C SER A 70 -1.11 8.02 9.30
N LEU A 71 -2.15 7.19 9.11
CA LEU A 71 -2.85 6.55 10.21
C LEU A 71 -1.94 5.59 10.99
N GLY A 72 -1.09 4.85 10.28
CA GLY A 72 -0.08 3.98 10.89
C GLY A 72 0.91 4.74 11.76
N GLU A 73 1.38 5.90 11.29
CA GLU A 73 2.26 6.79 12.07
C GLU A 73 1.57 7.31 13.34
N SER A 74 0.29 7.69 13.27
CA SER A 74 -0.46 8.09 14.47
C SER A 74 -0.62 6.96 15.49
N TYR A 75 -0.81 5.71 15.03
CA TYR A 75 -0.85 4.56 15.94
C TYR A 75 0.51 4.25 16.56
N LEU A 76 1.60 4.41 15.81
CA LEU A 76 2.96 4.27 16.37
C LEU A 76 3.21 5.30 17.49
N ALA A 77 2.78 6.55 17.31
CA ALA A 77 2.99 7.61 18.28
C ALA A 77 2.37 7.31 19.66
N VAL A 78 1.32 6.49 19.71
CA VAL A 78 0.64 6.06 20.96
C VAL A 78 0.95 4.61 21.35
N GLY A 79 1.95 3.98 20.73
CA GLY A 79 2.37 2.61 21.05
C GLY A 79 1.39 1.50 20.62
N ARG A 80 0.42 1.81 19.74
CA ARG A 80 -0.54 0.84 19.19
C ARG A 80 0.05 0.09 18.00
N LEU A 81 1.07 -0.73 18.28
CA LEU A 81 1.93 -1.35 17.27
C LEU A 81 1.19 -2.30 16.31
N ARG A 82 0.15 -2.98 16.79
CA ARG A 82 -0.63 -3.91 15.95
C ARG A 82 -1.41 -3.16 14.88
N GLU A 83 -2.18 -2.15 15.29
CA GLU A 83 -2.96 -1.31 14.37
C GLU A 83 -2.06 -0.54 13.41
N ALA A 84 -0.89 -0.07 13.87
CA ALA A 84 0.10 0.53 12.99
C ALA A 84 0.60 -0.46 11.91
N GLY A 85 0.94 -1.69 12.31
CA GLY A 85 1.39 -2.73 11.40
C GLY A 85 0.34 -3.12 10.34
N GLU A 86 -0.93 -3.18 10.73
CA GLU A 86 -2.06 -3.39 9.81
C GLU A 86 -2.16 -2.25 8.78
N CYS A 87 -2.09 -0.98 9.22
CA CYS A 87 -2.14 0.17 8.33
C CYS A 87 -0.98 0.19 7.31
N PHE A 88 0.25 -0.09 7.74
CA PHE A 88 1.40 -0.15 6.84
C PHE A 88 1.32 -1.33 5.85
N ALA A 89 0.73 -2.45 6.28
CA ALA A 89 0.53 -3.59 5.39
C ALA A 89 -0.43 -3.26 4.24
N GLU A 90 -1.53 -2.54 4.52
CA GLU A 90 -2.47 -2.07 3.50
C GLU A 90 -1.84 -1.03 2.59
N ALA A 91 -1.17 0.00 3.13
CA ALA A 91 -0.44 0.97 2.30
C ALA A 91 0.55 0.27 1.33
N ALA A 92 1.25 -0.76 1.82
CA ALA A 92 2.17 -1.54 1.00
C ALA A 92 1.46 -2.47 -0.01
N ARG A 93 0.25 -2.96 0.29
CA ARG A 93 -0.57 -3.71 -0.65
C ARG A 93 -0.89 -2.85 -1.87
N GLU A 94 -1.31 -1.62 -1.68
CA GLU A 94 -1.75 -0.77 -2.79
C GLU A 94 -0.63 -0.30 -3.70
N ILE A 95 0.52 0.02 -3.13
CA ILE A 95 1.70 0.34 -3.93
C ILE A 95 2.07 -0.86 -4.82
N ARG A 96 1.87 -2.10 -4.36
CA ARG A 96 2.10 -3.31 -5.18
C ARG A 96 1.05 -3.51 -6.26
N LEU A 97 -0.20 -3.09 -6.01
CA LEU A 97 -1.32 -3.30 -6.94
C LEU A 97 -1.44 -2.24 -8.04
N LYS A 98 -0.71 -1.11 -7.96
CA LYS A 98 -0.70 -0.03 -8.96
C LYS A 98 -0.59 -0.45 -10.44
N GLY A 99 -0.02 -1.61 -10.73
CA GLY A 99 0.20 -2.10 -12.08
C GLY A 99 -0.62 -3.33 -12.44
N ALA A 100 -1.47 -3.82 -11.53
CA ALA A 100 -2.13 -5.11 -11.65
C ALA A 100 -3.00 -5.21 -12.92
N ASP A 101 -3.66 -4.12 -13.30
CA ASP A 101 -4.47 -3.97 -14.52
C ASP A 101 -3.65 -4.18 -15.82
N LYS A 102 -2.37 -3.77 -15.80
CA LYS A 102 -1.41 -3.91 -16.90
C LYS A 102 -0.53 -5.14 -16.77
N GLY A 103 -0.84 -6.01 -15.81
CA GLY A 103 -0.03 -7.16 -15.47
C GLY A 103 1.38 -6.79 -15.01
N GLN A 104 1.50 -5.68 -14.27
CA GLN A 104 2.73 -5.15 -13.71
C GLN A 104 2.70 -5.21 -12.19
N THR A 105 3.85 -5.49 -11.57
CA THR A 105 4.05 -5.40 -10.13
C THR A 105 5.50 -5.02 -9.83
N MET A 106 5.77 -4.61 -8.60
CA MET A 106 7.12 -4.33 -8.13
C MET A 106 7.90 -5.61 -7.82
N CYS A 107 9.23 -5.50 -7.85
CA CYS A 107 10.12 -6.49 -7.25
C CYS A 107 9.93 -6.50 -5.72
N GLY A 108 9.83 -7.67 -5.10
CA GLY A 108 9.65 -7.81 -3.65
C GLY A 108 10.91 -7.52 -2.82
N CYS A 109 12.06 -7.33 -3.46
CA CYS A 109 13.30 -6.94 -2.81
C CYS A 109 13.28 -5.44 -2.50
N GLU A 110 13.39 -5.08 -1.23
CA GLU A 110 13.31 -3.70 -0.73
C GLU A 110 14.40 -2.79 -1.34
N ASP A 111 15.63 -3.29 -1.41
CA ASP A 111 16.76 -2.58 -2.02
C ASP A 111 16.99 -3.03 -3.48
N CYS A 112 15.92 -3.12 -4.27
CA CYS A 112 16.05 -3.50 -5.67
C CYS A 112 16.73 -2.37 -6.47
N SER A 113 17.89 -2.65 -7.07
CA SER A 113 18.64 -1.68 -7.90
C SER A 113 18.01 -1.36 -9.26
N THR A 114 16.78 -1.81 -9.51
CA THR A 114 16.04 -1.43 -10.72
C THR A 114 15.73 0.06 -10.61
N PRO A 115 15.99 0.89 -11.64
CA PRO A 115 15.84 2.34 -11.55
C PRO A 115 14.46 2.73 -11.00
N GLY A 116 14.44 3.44 -9.86
CA GLY A 116 13.26 4.07 -9.28
C GLY A 116 12.16 3.14 -8.74
N GLY A 117 12.44 1.87 -8.45
CA GLY A 117 11.39 0.94 -8.01
C GLY A 117 10.37 0.65 -9.11
N ALA A 118 10.81 0.64 -10.38
CA ALA A 118 9.96 0.48 -11.55
C ALA A 118 9.01 -0.72 -11.44
N MET A 119 7.76 -0.50 -11.86
CA MET A 119 6.81 -1.59 -12.06
C MET A 119 7.22 -2.42 -13.28
N LEU A 120 7.25 -3.73 -13.10
CA LEU A 120 7.71 -4.69 -14.10
C LEU A 120 6.54 -5.58 -14.51
N THR A 121 6.42 -5.86 -15.81
CA THR A 121 5.43 -6.83 -16.29
C THR A 121 5.70 -8.22 -15.72
N TRP A 122 4.68 -9.06 -15.58
CA TRP A 122 4.81 -10.44 -15.09
C TRP A 122 5.87 -11.25 -15.83
N GLN A 123 6.07 -10.98 -17.13
CA GLN A 123 7.10 -11.62 -17.97
C GLN A 123 8.54 -11.31 -17.51
N LYS A 124 8.76 -10.15 -16.88
CA LYS A 124 10.07 -9.71 -16.37
C LYS A 124 10.31 -10.15 -14.93
N LEU A 125 9.39 -10.89 -14.34
CA LEU A 125 9.40 -11.29 -12.94
C LEU A 125 9.42 -12.81 -12.78
N LYS A 126 10.10 -13.26 -11.74
CA LYS A 126 10.16 -14.66 -11.33
C LYS A 126 9.54 -14.80 -9.95
N ALA A 127 8.55 -15.67 -9.83
CA ALA A 127 7.97 -16.01 -8.53
C ALA A 127 8.97 -16.78 -7.67
N CYS A 128 8.90 -16.60 -6.35
CA CYS A 128 9.62 -17.45 -5.40
C CYS A 128 9.26 -18.92 -5.65
N GLY A 129 10.27 -19.78 -5.85
CA GLY A 129 10.06 -21.18 -6.19
C GLY A 129 9.34 -22.02 -5.13
N ALA A 130 9.36 -21.60 -3.85
CA ALA A 130 8.70 -22.30 -2.76
C ALA A 130 7.25 -21.85 -2.55
N CYS A 131 7.04 -20.59 -2.18
CA CYS A 131 5.70 -20.09 -1.84
C CYS A 131 4.89 -19.56 -3.03
N ARG A 132 5.58 -19.14 -4.10
CA ARG A 132 5.03 -18.40 -5.25
C ARG A 132 4.27 -17.11 -4.89
N SER A 133 4.42 -16.60 -3.65
CA SER A 133 3.67 -15.45 -3.13
C SER A 133 4.37 -14.10 -3.31
N VAL A 134 5.64 -14.11 -3.70
CA VAL A 134 6.47 -12.91 -3.93
C VAL A 134 7.23 -13.06 -5.25
N PHE A 135 7.48 -11.95 -5.93
CA PHE A 135 8.05 -11.89 -7.27
C PHE A 135 9.33 -11.05 -7.30
N TYR A 136 10.31 -11.46 -8.11
CA TYR A 136 11.62 -10.83 -8.19
C TYR A 136 12.06 -10.58 -9.63
N CYS A 137 12.70 -9.45 -9.89
CA CYS A 137 13.27 -9.15 -11.21
C CYS A 137 14.52 -9.98 -11.53
N SER A 138 15.20 -10.52 -10.51
CA SER A 138 16.42 -11.29 -10.65
C SER A 138 16.63 -12.26 -9.49
N ALA A 139 17.45 -13.30 -9.72
CA ALA A 139 17.86 -14.23 -8.67
C ALA A 139 18.68 -13.52 -7.56
N ALA A 140 19.41 -12.46 -7.92
CA ALA A 140 20.14 -11.64 -6.95
C ALA A 140 19.18 -10.95 -5.96
N CYS A 141 18.11 -10.33 -6.47
CA CYS A 141 17.06 -9.73 -5.63
C CYS A 141 16.38 -10.76 -4.73
N GLN A 142 16.05 -11.95 -5.27
CA GLN A 142 15.47 -13.02 -4.47
C GLN A 142 16.43 -13.47 -3.35
N LYS A 143 17.72 -13.68 -3.64
CA LYS A 143 18.71 -14.11 -2.64
C LYS A 143 18.90 -13.06 -1.55
N LYS A 144 18.92 -11.77 -1.92
CA LYS A 144 19.05 -10.66 -0.99
C LYS A 144 17.84 -10.61 -0.04
N ASP A 145 16.63 -10.57 -0.59
CA ASP A 145 15.39 -10.54 0.19
C ASP A 145 15.18 -11.82 1.01
N TRP A 146 15.59 -12.99 0.49
CA TRP A 146 15.55 -14.26 1.22
C TRP A 146 16.36 -14.21 2.52
N THR A 147 17.54 -13.58 2.46
CA THR A 147 18.46 -13.50 3.59
C THR A 147 17.99 -12.44 4.60
N SER A 148 17.41 -11.33 4.14
CA SER A 148 17.00 -10.23 5.03
C SER A 148 15.61 -10.40 5.65
N ARG A 149 14.58 -10.80 4.87
CA ARG A 149 13.17 -10.79 5.34
C ARG A 149 12.33 -11.98 4.89
N HIS A 150 12.51 -12.50 3.69
CA HIS A 150 11.50 -13.38 3.08
C HIS A 150 11.50 -14.83 3.61
N LYS A 151 12.65 -15.40 3.99
CA LYS A 151 12.73 -16.80 4.48
C LYS A 151 11.71 -17.16 5.58
N PRO A 152 11.56 -16.40 6.69
CA PRO A 152 10.57 -16.72 7.72
C PRO A 152 9.12 -16.57 7.22
N LEU A 153 8.84 -15.58 6.36
CA LEU A 153 7.51 -15.36 5.79
C LEU A 153 7.11 -16.46 4.81
N CYS A 154 8.05 -16.89 3.97
CA CYS A 154 7.88 -17.97 3.01
C CYS A 154 7.51 -19.27 3.71
N LYS A 155 8.24 -19.64 4.77
CA LYS A 155 7.94 -20.84 5.58
C LYS A 155 6.52 -20.81 6.16
N ARG A 156 6.12 -19.70 6.78
CA ARG A 156 4.76 -19.53 7.33
C ARG A 156 3.68 -19.71 6.26
N HIS A 157 3.88 -19.11 5.09
CA HIS A 157 2.94 -19.19 3.98
C HIS A 157 2.82 -20.62 3.41
N THR A 158 3.94 -21.33 3.25
CA THR A 158 3.93 -22.72 2.76
C THR A 158 3.26 -23.68 3.74
N THR A 159 3.44 -23.48 5.05
CA THR A 159 2.77 -24.27 6.11
C THR A 159 1.25 -24.01 6.14
N SER A 160 0.84 -22.75 5.93
CA SER A 160 -0.58 -22.38 5.82
C SER A 160 -1.27 -22.99 4.61
N ARG A 161 -0.56 -23.09 3.46
CA ARG A 161 -1.09 -23.76 2.26
C ARG A 161 -1.25 -25.27 2.42
N THR A 162 -0.36 -25.93 3.17
CA THR A 162 -0.44 -27.39 3.36
C THR A 162 -1.56 -27.79 4.32
N SER A 163 -1.87 -26.94 5.31
CA SER A 163 -2.97 -27.15 6.26
C SER A 163 -4.35 -26.85 5.68
N THR A 164 -4.44 -26.00 4.65
CA THR A 164 -5.71 -25.74 3.93
C THR A 164 -6.01 -26.76 2.83
N SER A 165 -5.01 -27.51 2.38
CA SER A 165 -5.16 -28.55 1.34
C SER A 165 -5.55 -29.94 1.91
N SER A 166 -5.81 -30.04 3.21
CA SER A 166 -6.12 -31.31 3.92
C SER A 166 -7.61 -31.48 4.25
N THR A 167 -8.49 -30.68 3.64
CA THR A 167 -9.94 -30.80 3.75
C THR A 167 -10.55 -30.76 2.36
N GLY A 168 -10.99 -31.93 1.86
CA GLY A 168 -11.83 -32.09 0.66
C GLY A 168 -11.08 -32.55 -0.57
#